data_AF-A0A8T1UUQ9-F1
#
_entry.id   AF-A0A8T1UUQ9-F1
#
_cell.length_a   1.000
_cell.length_b   1.000
_cell.length_c   1.000
_cell.angle_alpha   90.00
_cell.angle_beta   90.00
_cell.angle_gamma   90.00
#
_symmetry.space_group_name_H-M   'P 1'
#
loop_
_entity.id
_entity.type
_entity.pdbx_description
1 polymer ?
#
loop_
_entity_poly.entity_id
_entity_poly.type
_entity_poly.pdbx_seq_one_letter_code
_entity_poly.pdbx_strand_id
1 'polypeptide(L)'
;MAQRGNTWTEDDEHEVKQSLHQKEAITAQMIGIISARLNSLQTTANNRKHGLECDLRVNSDYCSKMVPPLVDMLESRGAAAAKSRAISSTTLASNQAMLERLFGPDEKTKTHTQVHKKKKLEVHKGDNKRNARGQIEKQLQASIEGHITRTVESFVYGVNDGDFGGGATSSRGSVYMNTNLLLVHTFERIHINHGRRNFKRFLLSELSGALFEEVFWLVFCHFYQKESLAQQKALADEISAKYIKMVAALRGTMDYLFRIYPYAIASGICSGFYYLFPGSRHLYTPEFKNDVYLFVCQLLLGLKMTPASVQSMRRQYFPEEVVDDFGARIKPEVGPLGMVDLA
;
A
#
# COMPACT_ATOMS: atom_id res chain seq x y z
N MET A 1 -16.40 52.23 75.98
CA MET A 1 -16.37 51.02 75.12
C MET A 1 -17.10 51.34 73.84
N ALA A 2 -16.39 51.71 72.77
CA ALA A 2 -17.01 52.00 71.48
C ALA A 2 -16.81 50.79 70.55
N GLN A 3 -17.89 50.04 70.33
CA GLN A 3 -17.99 49.05 69.26
C GLN A 3 -17.87 49.78 67.91
N ARG A 4 -16.79 49.53 67.18
CA ARG A 4 -16.74 49.82 65.74
C ARG A 4 -17.54 48.73 65.02
N GLY A 5 -18.72 49.09 64.53
CA GLY A 5 -19.42 48.29 63.53
C GLY A 5 -18.68 48.40 62.19
N ASN A 6 -18.32 47.25 61.62
CA ASN A 6 -17.83 47.15 60.25
C ASN A 6 -18.99 47.44 59.30
N THR A 7 -18.96 48.60 58.64
CA THR A 7 -19.86 48.92 57.53
C THR A 7 -19.25 48.37 56.25
N TRP A 8 -19.86 47.31 55.72
CA TRP A 8 -19.56 46.76 54.40
C TRP A 8 -20.08 47.73 53.34
N THR A 9 -19.24 48.13 52.39
CA THR A 9 -19.55 49.13 51.37
C THR A 9 -19.96 48.48 50.04
N GLU A 10 -20.74 49.19 49.21
CA GLU A 10 -21.16 48.70 47.88
C GLU A 10 -19.97 48.40 46.95
N ASP A 11 -18.82 49.04 47.18
CA ASP A 11 -17.55 48.73 46.51
C ASP A 11 -17.00 47.35 46.90
N ASP A 12 -17.15 46.93 48.17
CA ASP A 12 -16.75 45.60 48.63
C ASP A 12 -17.58 44.50 47.94
N GLU A 13 -18.88 44.76 47.70
CA GLU A 13 -19.73 43.84 46.94
C GLU A 13 -19.32 43.73 45.47
N HIS A 14 -18.93 44.84 44.84
CA HIS A 14 -18.49 44.86 43.45
C HIS A 14 -17.15 44.14 43.26
N GLU A 15 -16.22 44.27 44.21
CA GLU A 15 -14.95 43.58 44.20
C GLU A 15 -15.12 42.06 44.41
N VAL A 16 -16.02 41.66 45.31
CA VAL A 16 -16.36 40.24 45.51
C VAL A 16 -17.03 39.63 44.27
N LYS A 17 -17.93 40.37 43.59
CA LYS A 17 -18.58 39.91 42.34
C LYS A 17 -17.57 39.76 41.20
N GLN A 18 -16.60 40.68 41.07
CA GLN A 18 -15.52 40.55 40.08
C GLN A 18 -14.59 39.37 40.41
N SER A 19 -14.25 39.17 41.68
CA SER A 19 -13.45 38.02 42.14
C SER A 19 -14.16 36.68 41.87
N LEU A 20 -15.48 36.63 42.09
CA LEU A 20 -16.30 35.46 41.80
C LEU A 20 -16.30 35.14 40.30
N HIS A 21 -16.52 36.15 39.45
CA HIS A 21 -16.52 35.98 38.00
C HIS A 21 -15.14 35.52 37.46
N GLN A 22 -14.05 36.02 38.05
CA GLN A 22 -12.70 35.56 37.73
C GLN A 22 -12.48 34.09 38.11
N LYS A 23 -12.99 33.65 39.28
CA LYS A 23 -12.92 32.25 39.71
C LYS A 23 -13.75 31.33 38.80
N GLU A 24 -14.93 31.78 38.35
CA GLU A 24 -15.76 31.05 37.39
C GLU A 24 -15.06 30.90 36.04
N ALA A 25 -14.43 31.97 35.54
CA ALA A 25 -13.67 31.92 34.29
C ALA A 25 -12.47 30.95 34.35
N ILE A 26 -11.72 30.97 35.45
CA ILE A 26 -10.62 30.01 35.68
C ILE A 26 -11.15 28.58 35.74
N THR A 27 -12.28 28.36 36.44
CA THR A 27 -12.89 27.03 36.57
C THR A 27 -13.36 26.51 35.21
N ALA A 28 -14.01 27.36 34.40
CA ALA A 28 -14.44 27.00 33.05
C ALA A 28 -13.24 26.64 32.15
N GLN A 29 -12.13 27.39 32.27
CA GLN A 29 -10.89 27.10 31.56
C GLN A 29 -10.30 25.75 31.98
N MET A 30 -10.28 25.45 33.28
CA MET A 30 -9.80 24.16 33.80
C MET A 30 -10.67 23.00 33.30
N ILE A 31 -12.01 23.15 33.31
CA ILE A 31 -12.94 22.16 32.77
C ILE A 31 -12.66 21.91 31.29
N GLY A 32 -12.42 22.96 30.50
CA GLY A 32 -12.06 22.84 29.08
C GLY A 32 -10.77 22.05 28.85
N ILE A 33 -9.73 22.32 29.64
CA ILE A 33 -8.44 21.59 29.57
C ILE A 33 -8.62 20.12 29.93
N ILE A 34 -9.35 19.83 31.01
CA ILE A 34 -9.59 18.45 31.46
C ILE A 34 -10.42 17.68 30.42
N SER A 35 -11.47 18.30 29.87
CA SER A 35 -12.30 17.70 28.83
C SER A 35 -11.50 17.38 27.56
N ALA A 36 -10.65 18.31 27.10
CA ALA A 36 -9.78 18.08 25.95
C ALA A 36 -8.80 16.93 26.19
N ARG A 37 -8.21 16.84 27.39
CA ARG A 37 -7.33 15.72 27.76
C ARG A 37 -8.06 14.39 27.82
N LEU A 38 -9.26 14.35 28.40
CA LEU A 38 -10.07 13.13 28.47
C LEU A 38 -10.45 12.63 27.06
N ASN A 39 -10.87 13.52 26.17
CA ASN A 39 -11.17 13.16 24.78
C ASN A 39 -9.93 12.64 24.03
N SER A 40 -8.76 13.25 24.25
CA SER A 40 -7.51 12.77 23.67
C SER A 40 -7.13 11.38 24.20
N LEU A 41 -7.24 11.15 25.51
CA LEU A 41 -6.96 9.86 26.15
C LEU A 41 -7.93 8.77 25.68
N GLN A 42 -9.22 9.10 25.54
CA GLN A 42 -10.22 8.18 25.02
C GLN A 42 -9.94 7.80 23.57
N THR A 43 -9.46 8.74 22.75
CA THR A 43 -9.04 8.47 21.37
C THR A 43 -7.84 7.51 21.33
N THR A 44 -6.81 7.75 22.14
CA THR A 44 -5.64 6.85 22.25
C THR A 44 -6.04 5.46 22.77
N ALA A 45 -6.92 5.39 23.78
CA ALA A 45 -7.40 4.11 24.31
C ALA A 45 -8.19 3.31 23.25
N ASN A 46 -9.03 3.98 22.45
CA ASN A 46 -9.73 3.35 21.34
C ASN A 46 -8.77 2.86 20.25
N ASN A 47 -7.75 3.64 19.90
CA ASN A 47 -6.73 3.21 18.94
C ASN A 47 -5.98 1.95 19.40
N ARG A 48 -5.65 1.87 20.70
CA ARG A 48 -5.04 0.66 21.30
C ARG A 48 -5.98 -0.54 21.28
N LYS A 49 -7.27 -0.35 21.60
CA LYS A 49 -8.28 -1.42 21.55
C LYS A 49 -8.42 -2.04 20.15
N HIS A 50 -8.20 -1.25 19.09
CA HIS A 50 -8.33 -1.68 17.70
C HIS A 50 -6.99 -2.08 17.05
N GLY A 51 -5.90 -2.17 17.84
CA GLY A 51 -4.58 -2.60 17.33
C GLY A 51 -3.94 -1.63 16.34
N LEU A 52 -4.36 -0.35 16.31
CA LEU A 52 -3.84 0.67 15.40
C LEU A 52 -2.53 1.30 15.92
N GLU A 53 -2.15 1.03 17.17
CA GLU A 53 -0.89 1.44 17.78
C GLU A 53 -0.08 0.20 18.22
N CYS A 54 0.50 -0.53 17.26
CA CYS A 54 1.56 -1.50 17.55
C CYS A 54 2.91 -0.88 17.17
N ASP A 55 3.46 -0.04 18.04
CA ASP A 55 4.83 0.45 17.87
C ASP A 55 5.82 -0.58 18.45
N LEU A 56 6.31 -1.48 17.60
CA LEU A 56 7.32 -2.50 17.94
C LEU A 56 8.77 -1.97 17.83
N ARG A 57 9.00 -0.67 17.97
CA ARG A 57 10.35 -0.09 17.85
C ARG A 57 10.96 0.17 19.22
N VAL A 58 11.95 -0.66 19.57
CA VAL A 58 12.74 -0.59 20.81
C VAL A 58 13.56 0.71 20.96
N ASN A 59 13.79 1.47 19.88
CA ASN A 59 14.51 2.76 19.92
C ASN A 59 13.69 3.89 19.29
N SER A 60 12.71 4.41 20.04
CA SER A 60 11.83 5.47 19.60
C SER A 60 11.92 6.66 20.56
N ASP A 61 12.76 7.66 20.25
CA ASP A 61 12.74 9.00 20.86
C ASP A 61 11.46 9.80 20.45
N TYR A 62 10.38 9.10 20.09
CA TYR A 62 9.17 9.66 19.50
C TYR A 62 8.10 10.06 20.54
N CYS A 63 8.43 10.03 21.83
CA CYS A 63 7.45 10.35 22.88
C CYS A 63 7.33 11.83 23.27
N SER A 64 8.10 12.75 22.68
CA SER A 64 8.08 14.17 23.11
C SER A 64 7.37 15.15 22.16
N LYS A 65 6.82 14.69 21.01
CA LYS A 65 6.24 15.59 19.99
C LYS A 65 4.72 15.72 19.99
N MET A 66 4.01 14.94 20.82
CA MET A 66 2.54 14.97 20.90
C MET A 66 1.99 15.67 22.14
N VAL A 67 2.85 16.32 22.93
CA VAL A 67 2.43 17.24 23.99
C VAL A 67 2.74 18.66 23.50
N PRO A 68 1.72 19.55 23.37
CA PRO A 68 1.97 20.95 23.09
C PRO A 68 2.96 21.52 24.12
N PRO A 69 3.99 22.30 23.70
CA PRO A 69 4.90 22.92 24.64
C PRO A 69 4.12 23.81 25.62
N LEU A 70 4.50 23.79 26.90
CA LEU A 70 3.96 24.72 27.88
C LEU A 70 4.31 26.15 27.44
N VAL A 71 3.30 26.99 27.30
CA VAL A 71 3.46 28.42 26.99
C VAL A 71 3.91 29.10 28.27
N ASP A 72 5.15 29.62 28.27
CA ASP A 72 5.66 30.43 29.37
C ASP A 72 5.05 31.84 29.30
N MET A 73 4.20 32.17 30.27
CA MET A 73 3.43 33.42 30.26
C MET A 73 4.24 34.65 30.70
N LEU A 74 5.52 34.50 31.07
CA LEU A 74 6.35 35.64 31.47
C LEU A 74 6.85 36.50 30.29
N GLU A 75 6.92 35.95 29.07
CA GLU A 75 7.39 36.72 27.90
C GLU A 75 6.30 37.62 27.27
N SER A 76 5.02 37.46 27.67
CA SER A 76 3.90 38.19 27.05
C SER A 76 3.55 39.52 27.73
N ARG A 77 4.33 39.96 28.73
CA ARG A 77 4.02 41.16 29.52
C ARG A 77 4.62 42.47 28.97
N GLY A 78 5.20 42.45 27.77
CA GLY A 78 5.83 43.62 27.15
C GLY A 78 5.02 44.38 26.10
N ALA A 79 3.84 43.90 25.67
CA ALA A 79 3.19 44.41 24.46
C ALA A 79 1.75 44.93 24.65
N ALA A 80 1.38 45.35 25.85
CA ALA A 80 0.06 45.95 26.11
C ALA A 80 0.11 47.48 26.20
N ALA A 81 0.56 48.15 25.13
CA ALA A 81 0.33 49.58 24.91
C ALA A 81 0.57 49.99 23.45
N ALA A 82 -0.19 49.44 22.49
CA ALA A 82 -0.29 50.05 21.17
C ALA A 82 -1.64 49.73 20.52
N LYS A 83 -2.40 50.77 20.19
CA LYS A 83 -3.65 50.71 19.42
C LYS A 83 -3.44 49.88 18.15
N SER A 84 -4.20 48.79 17.99
CA SER A 84 -4.12 47.89 16.84
C SER A 84 -4.68 48.56 15.58
N ARG A 85 -3.80 48.97 14.67
CA ARG A 85 -4.14 49.01 13.23
C ARG A 85 -3.98 47.60 12.69
N ALA A 86 -4.98 47.08 12.00
CA ALA A 86 -4.89 45.81 11.29
C ALA A 86 -3.76 45.89 10.26
N ILE A 87 -2.70 45.11 10.49
CA ILE A 87 -1.57 45.01 9.57
C ILE A 87 -1.97 44.06 8.45
N SER A 88 -1.91 44.53 7.20
CA SER A 88 -2.23 43.72 6.02
C SER A 88 -1.31 42.49 5.91
N SER A 89 -1.82 41.39 5.36
CA SER A 89 -1.06 40.14 5.13
C SER A 89 0.21 40.38 4.31
N THR A 90 0.20 41.37 3.43
CA THR A 90 1.36 41.80 2.63
C THR A 90 2.45 42.42 3.48
N THR A 91 2.08 43.23 4.48
CA THR A 91 3.04 43.87 5.40
C THR A 91 3.63 42.84 6.37
N LEU A 92 2.85 41.84 6.76
CA LEU A 92 3.29 40.74 7.62
C LEU A 92 4.33 39.86 6.92
N ALA A 93 4.10 39.52 5.64
CA ALA A 93 5.07 38.82 4.80
C ALA A 93 6.35 39.64 4.54
N SER A 94 6.22 40.95 4.34
CA SER A 94 7.37 41.86 4.16
C SER A 94 8.21 41.96 5.44
N ASN A 95 7.57 42.09 6.60
CA ASN A 95 8.25 42.15 7.89
C ASN A 95 8.95 40.83 8.21
N GLN A 96 8.32 39.71 7.87
CA GLN A 96 8.94 38.38 8.02
C GLN A 96 10.14 38.20 7.08
N ALA A 97 10.06 38.64 5.82
CA ALA A 97 11.18 38.61 4.88
C ALA A 97 12.32 39.59 5.23
N MET A 98 12.02 40.66 5.98
CA MET A 98 13.02 41.59 6.50
C MET A 98 13.74 40.98 7.72
N LEU A 99 12.99 40.35 8.64
CA LEU A 99 13.54 39.64 9.79
C LEU A 99 14.44 38.47 9.37
N GLU A 100 14.07 37.71 8.34
CA GLU A 100 14.91 36.64 7.79
C GLU A 100 16.21 37.14 7.15
N ARG A 101 16.25 38.38 6.63
CA ARG A 101 17.47 39.01 6.09
C ARG A 101 18.38 39.56 7.18
N LEU A 102 17.82 40.04 8.28
CA LEU A 102 18.57 40.64 9.38
C LEU A 102 19.15 39.60 10.35
N PHE A 103 18.44 38.49 10.58
CA PHE A 103 18.80 37.51 11.61
C PHE A 103 19.03 36.09 11.06
N GLY A 104 18.88 35.90 9.75
CA GLY A 104 18.94 34.59 9.12
C GLY A 104 17.65 33.76 9.34
N PRO A 105 17.52 32.60 8.69
CA PRO A 105 16.34 31.77 8.84
C PRO A 105 16.34 31.08 10.21
N ASP A 106 15.24 31.22 10.94
CA ASP A 106 15.01 30.54 12.22
C ASP A 106 15.11 29.00 12.04
N GLU A 107 15.73 28.30 13.00
CA GLU A 107 15.94 26.83 12.93
C GLU A 107 14.62 26.07 12.82
N LYS A 108 13.54 26.64 13.37
CA LYS A 108 12.17 26.10 13.30
C LYS A 108 11.53 26.23 11.90
N THR A 109 11.81 27.30 11.15
CA THR A 109 11.31 27.47 9.77
C THR A 109 12.09 26.63 8.76
N LYS A 110 13.39 26.43 8.96
CA LYS A 110 14.20 25.48 8.17
C LYS A 110 13.67 24.05 8.28
N THR A 111 13.43 23.59 9.50
CA THR A 111 12.92 22.24 9.77
C THR A 111 11.50 22.03 9.23
N HIS A 112 10.59 22.99 9.41
CA HIS A 112 9.23 22.91 8.86
C HIS A 112 9.21 22.88 7.33
N THR A 113 10.04 23.70 6.68
CA THR A 113 10.13 23.76 5.22
C THR A 113 10.80 22.50 4.64
N GLN A 114 11.79 21.93 5.33
CA GLN A 114 12.39 20.64 4.96
C GLN A 114 11.39 19.49 5.08
N VAL A 115 10.57 19.45 6.14
CA VAL A 115 9.54 18.42 6.33
C VAL A 115 8.45 18.53 5.26
N HIS A 116 8.00 19.74 4.93
CA HIS A 116 7.04 19.94 3.83
C HIS A 116 7.62 19.59 2.45
N LYS A 117 8.89 19.93 2.17
CA LYS A 117 9.57 19.52 0.95
C LYS A 117 9.71 17.99 0.86
N LYS A 118 10.07 17.32 1.96
CA LYS A 118 10.15 15.85 2.05
C LYS A 118 8.77 15.20 1.82
N LYS A 119 7.72 15.73 2.43
CA LYS A 119 6.34 15.25 2.24
C LYS A 119 5.85 15.45 0.80
N LYS A 120 6.12 16.61 0.18
CA LYS A 120 5.81 16.86 -1.24
C LYS A 120 6.57 15.92 -2.18
N LEU A 121 7.84 15.65 -1.90
CA LEU A 121 8.67 14.72 -2.68
C LEU A 121 8.16 13.28 -2.58
N GLU A 122 7.71 12.83 -1.39
CA GLU A 122 7.14 11.49 -1.20
C GLU A 122 5.80 11.33 -1.91
N VAL A 123 4.92 12.33 -1.82
CA VAL A 123 3.64 12.34 -2.57
C VAL A 123 3.91 12.28 -4.08
N HIS A 124 4.82 13.11 -4.58
CA HIS A 124 5.15 13.13 -6.01
C HIS A 124 5.79 11.81 -6.50
N LYS A 125 6.58 11.15 -5.65
CA LYS A 125 7.13 9.82 -5.93
C LYS A 125 6.03 8.74 -5.97
N GLY A 126 5.02 8.86 -5.11
CA GLY A 126 3.83 8.01 -5.12
C GLY A 126 3.01 8.17 -6.41
N ASP A 127 2.77 9.41 -6.82
CA ASP A 127 2.03 9.73 -8.05
C ASP A 127 2.75 9.23 -9.30
N ASN A 128 4.07 9.41 -9.39
CA ASN A 128 4.85 8.91 -10.52
C ASN A 128 4.82 7.38 -10.60
N LYS A 129 4.82 6.67 -9.45
CA LYS A 129 4.67 5.21 -9.42
C LYS A 129 3.28 4.78 -9.88
N ARG A 130 2.22 5.48 -9.45
CA ARG A 130 0.84 5.21 -9.88
C ARG A 130 0.65 5.46 -11.37
N ASN A 131 1.23 6.54 -11.90
CA ASN A 131 1.19 6.87 -13.33
C ASN A 131 1.93 5.83 -14.18
N ALA A 132 3.12 5.38 -13.74
CA ALA A 132 3.85 4.31 -14.41
C ALA A 132 3.06 3.00 -14.44
N ARG A 133 2.42 2.63 -13.33
CA ARG A 133 1.51 1.46 -13.27
C ARG A 133 0.36 1.59 -14.28
N GLY A 134 -0.30 2.75 -14.32
CA GLY A 134 -1.40 3.01 -15.24
C GLY A 134 -0.99 2.94 -16.71
N GLN A 135 0.24 3.33 -17.06
CA GLN A 135 0.77 3.17 -18.43
C GLN A 135 0.97 1.70 -18.81
N ILE A 136 1.54 0.90 -17.90
CA ILE A 136 1.76 -0.53 -18.12
C ILE A 136 0.42 -1.26 -18.27
N GLU A 137 -0.55 -0.94 -17.41
CA GLU A 137 -1.90 -1.51 -17.46
C GLU A 137 -2.61 -1.17 -18.78
N LYS A 138 -2.48 0.07 -19.27
CA LYS A 138 -2.97 0.44 -20.60
C LYS A 138 -2.34 -0.39 -21.72
N GLN A 139 -1.04 -0.67 -21.65
CA GLN A 139 -0.36 -1.51 -22.64
C GLN A 139 -0.86 -2.97 -22.59
N LEU A 140 -1.06 -3.51 -21.39
CA LEU A 140 -1.65 -4.84 -21.21
C LEU A 140 -3.10 -4.90 -21.71
N GLN A 141 -3.87 -3.84 -21.48
CA GLN A 141 -5.23 -3.72 -21.96
C GLN A 141 -5.31 -3.60 -23.49
N ALA A 142 -4.40 -2.84 -24.11
CA ALA A 142 -4.28 -2.78 -25.57
C ALA A 142 -3.95 -4.16 -26.18
N SER A 143 -3.16 -4.98 -25.48
CA SER A 143 -2.86 -6.35 -25.91
C SER A 143 -4.09 -7.29 -25.92
N ILE A 144 -5.16 -6.93 -25.20
CA ILE A 144 -6.40 -7.71 -25.15
C ILE A 144 -7.31 -7.43 -26.35
N GLU A 145 -7.26 -6.22 -26.92
CA GLU A 145 -8.26 -5.75 -27.90
C GLU A 145 -8.37 -6.67 -29.12
N GLY A 146 -7.30 -7.37 -29.50
CA GLY A 146 -7.30 -8.35 -30.60
C GLY A 146 -7.82 -9.76 -30.24
N HIS A 147 -8.06 -10.08 -28.97
CA HIS A 147 -8.35 -11.45 -28.50
C HIS A 147 -9.38 -11.49 -27.37
N ILE A 148 -10.32 -10.55 -27.34
CA ILE A 148 -11.26 -10.35 -26.22
C ILE A 148 -12.13 -11.58 -25.91
N THR A 149 -12.38 -12.45 -26.89
CA THR A 149 -13.17 -13.67 -26.75
C THR A 149 -12.33 -14.90 -26.38
N ARG A 150 -11.00 -14.79 -26.26
CA ARG A 150 -10.13 -15.93 -25.96
C ARG A 150 -10.42 -16.45 -24.54
N THR A 151 -10.71 -17.75 -24.45
CA THR A 151 -10.95 -18.47 -23.19
C THR A 151 -9.88 -19.51 -22.94
N VAL A 152 -9.69 -19.92 -21.68
CA VAL A 152 -8.76 -21.01 -21.33
C VAL A 152 -9.17 -22.34 -21.96
N GLU A 153 -10.47 -22.56 -22.18
CA GLU A 153 -11.01 -23.76 -22.83
C GLU A 153 -10.73 -23.82 -24.34
N SER A 154 -10.56 -22.66 -24.97
CA SER A 154 -10.25 -22.58 -26.41
C SER A 154 -8.81 -22.96 -26.76
N PHE A 155 -7.98 -23.25 -25.75
CA PHE A 155 -6.56 -23.50 -25.91
C PHE A 155 -6.14 -24.85 -25.34
N VAL A 156 -5.24 -25.54 -26.04
CA VAL A 156 -4.62 -26.79 -25.58
C VAL A 156 -3.11 -26.63 -25.69
N TYR A 157 -2.41 -26.81 -24.57
CA TYR A 157 -0.96 -26.82 -24.54
C TYR A 157 -0.43 -28.15 -25.07
N GLY A 158 0.39 -28.07 -26.12
CA GLY A 158 1.10 -29.19 -26.72
C GLY A 158 2.60 -29.12 -26.39
N VAL A 159 3.21 -30.27 -26.08
CA VAL A 159 4.67 -30.39 -26.03
C VAL A 159 5.17 -30.38 -27.48
N ASN A 160 6.23 -29.62 -27.77
CA ASN A 160 6.93 -29.74 -29.05
C ASN A 160 7.60 -31.13 -29.07
N ASP A 161 6.95 -32.14 -29.67
CA ASP A 161 7.65 -33.32 -30.16
C ASP A 161 8.39 -32.90 -31.43
N GLY A 162 9.62 -32.43 -31.24
CA GLY A 162 10.55 -32.23 -32.34
C GLY A 162 11.14 -33.57 -32.76
N ASP A 163 10.37 -34.44 -33.41
CA ASP A 163 10.82 -35.30 -34.51
C ASP A 163 9.65 -36.13 -35.08
N PHE A 164 9.67 -36.38 -36.40
CA PHE A 164 8.69 -37.12 -37.21
C PHE A 164 7.40 -36.39 -37.66
N GLY A 165 7.55 -35.66 -38.77
CA GLY A 165 6.67 -35.77 -39.94
C GLY A 165 5.17 -35.52 -39.77
N GLY A 166 4.74 -34.28 -40.06
CA GLY A 166 3.38 -34.01 -40.54
C GLY A 166 2.64 -32.90 -39.81
N GLY A 167 2.71 -31.68 -40.34
CA GLY A 167 1.56 -30.76 -40.47
C GLY A 167 0.75 -30.34 -39.23
N ALA A 168 1.21 -30.53 -37.99
CA ALA A 168 0.54 -30.01 -36.81
C ALA A 168 1.21 -28.72 -36.34
N THR A 169 0.51 -27.60 -36.47
CA THR A 169 0.94 -26.27 -36.04
C THR A 169 1.30 -26.25 -34.56
N SER A 170 2.53 -25.84 -34.24
CA SER A 170 3.11 -25.72 -32.90
C SER A 170 2.17 -25.03 -31.89
N SER A 171 1.70 -25.76 -30.87
CA SER A 171 0.78 -25.23 -29.87
C SER A 171 1.39 -24.18 -28.94
N ARG A 172 2.72 -24.12 -28.76
CA ARG A 172 3.38 -22.97 -28.08
C ARG A 172 3.23 -21.66 -28.87
N GLY A 173 2.83 -21.71 -30.15
CA GLY A 173 2.86 -20.57 -31.08
C GLY A 173 1.58 -19.74 -31.18
N SER A 174 0.44 -20.17 -30.61
CA SER A 174 -0.84 -19.46 -30.83
C SER A 174 -1.12 -18.33 -29.82
N VAL A 175 -0.59 -18.42 -28.60
CA VAL A 175 -0.77 -17.39 -27.57
C VAL A 175 0.57 -16.71 -27.30
N TYR A 176 0.77 -15.56 -27.95
CA TYR A 176 1.89 -14.68 -27.63
C TYR A 176 1.73 -14.12 -26.22
N MET A 177 2.70 -14.41 -25.35
CA MET A 177 2.80 -13.87 -24.00
C MET A 177 3.92 -12.85 -23.92
N ASN A 178 3.58 -11.58 -23.67
CA ASN A 178 4.59 -10.57 -23.39
C ASN A 178 5.07 -10.68 -21.94
N THR A 179 5.97 -11.64 -21.72
CA THR A 179 6.53 -11.97 -20.40
C THR A 179 7.18 -10.77 -19.73
N ASN A 180 7.92 -9.95 -20.49
CA ASN A 180 8.56 -8.77 -19.93
C ASN A 180 7.52 -7.79 -19.37
N LEU A 181 6.46 -7.51 -20.12
CA LEU A 181 5.41 -6.58 -19.70
C LEU A 181 4.65 -7.09 -18.47
N LEU A 182 4.34 -8.40 -18.41
CA LEU A 182 3.70 -9.02 -17.25
C LEU A 182 4.59 -8.97 -16.00
N LEU A 183 5.89 -9.22 -16.14
CA LEU A 183 6.84 -9.15 -15.03
C LEU A 183 7.09 -7.71 -14.58
N VAL A 184 7.10 -6.74 -15.50
CA VAL A 184 7.16 -5.30 -15.17
C VAL A 184 5.90 -4.87 -14.42
N HIS A 185 4.72 -5.28 -14.88
CA HIS A 185 3.45 -5.05 -14.17
C HIS A 185 3.49 -5.60 -12.74
N THR A 186 3.89 -6.87 -12.60
CA THR A 186 4.07 -7.54 -11.31
C THR A 186 5.05 -6.78 -10.41
N PHE A 187 6.19 -6.39 -10.96
CA PHE A 187 7.21 -5.64 -10.23
C PHE A 187 6.72 -4.29 -9.73
N GLU A 188 5.89 -3.60 -10.51
CA GLU A 188 5.35 -2.31 -10.06
C GLU A 188 4.30 -2.49 -8.97
N ARG A 189 3.55 -3.60 -8.95
CA ARG A 189 2.58 -3.93 -7.88
C ARG A 189 3.22 -4.44 -6.59
N ILE A 190 4.35 -5.13 -6.66
CA ILE A 190 5.00 -5.71 -5.48
C ILE A 190 5.58 -4.64 -4.53
N HIS A 191 5.39 -4.86 -3.23
CA HIS A 191 5.91 -4.03 -2.14
C HIS A 191 7.17 -4.64 -1.54
N ILE A 192 8.31 -4.00 -1.77
CA ILE A 192 9.62 -4.47 -1.29
C ILE A 192 10.36 -3.30 -0.65
N ASN A 193 10.75 -3.46 0.62
CA ASN A 193 11.42 -2.41 1.39
C ASN A 193 12.93 -2.31 1.09
N HIS A 194 13.58 -3.44 0.81
CA HIS A 194 15.03 -3.52 0.61
C HIS A 194 15.37 -4.24 -0.69
N GLY A 195 16.42 -3.81 -1.39
CA GLY A 195 16.90 -4.54 -2.57
C GLY A 195 16.03 -4.41 -3.83
N ARG A 196 15.04 -3.51 -3.86
CA ARG A 196 14.08 -3.36 -4.97
C ARG A 196 14.75 -3.23 -6.35
N ARG A 197 15.87 -2.51 -6.47
CA ARG A 197 16.61 -2.38 -7.76
C ARG A 197 17.25 -3.70 -8.20
N ASN A 198 17.87 -4.43 -7.26
CA ASN A 198 18.49 -5.72 -7.53
C ASN A 198 17.44 -6.77 -7.87
N PHE A 199 16.32 -6.78 -7.12
CA PHE A 199 15.19 -7.64 -7.43
C PHE A 199 14.59 -7.33 -8.80
N LYS A 200 14.46 -6.05 -9.20
CA LYS A 200 13.99 -5.68 -10.55
C LYS A 200 14.87 -6.31 -11.62
N ARG A 201 16.20 -6.15 -11.49
CA ARG A 201 17.17 -6.69 -12.44
C ARG A 201 17.09 -8.21 -12.51
N PHE A 202 16.94 -8.86 -11.36
CA PHE A 202 16.80 -10.30 -11.26
C PHE A 202 15.49 -10.81 -11.90
N LEU A 203 14.36 -10.22 -11.52
CA LEU A 203 13.03 -10.60 -12.02
C LEU A 203 12.90 -10.39 -13.53
N LEU A 204 13.52 -9.35 -14.08
CA LEU A 204 13.52 -9.04 -15.51
C LEU A 204 14.68 -9.68 -16.28
N SER A 205 15.43 -10.59 -15.66
CA SER A 205 16.45 -11.36 -16.36
C SER A 205 15.84 -12.35 -17.35
N GLU A 206 16.58 -12.71 -18.39
CA GLU A 206 16.14 -13.71 -19.39
C GLU A 206 15.80 -15.06 -18.76
N LEU A 207 16.60 -15.52 -17.79
CA LEU A 207 16.34 -16.77 -17.06
C LEU A 207 15.03 -16.72 -16.28
N SER A 208 14.75 -15.59 -15.62
CA SER A 208 13.49 -15.40 -14.88
C SER A 208 12.29 -15.32 -15.81
N GLY A 209 12.42 -14.65 -16.96
CA GLY A 209 11.39 -14.62 -17.99
C GLY A 209 11.09 -16.00 -18.55
N ALA A 210 12.13 -16.74 -18.96
CA ALA A 210 11.96 -18.10 -19.46
C ALA A 210 11.32 -19.04 -18.42
N LEU A 211 11.72 -18.94 -17.14
CA LEU A 211 11.10 -19.74 -16.09
C LEU A 211 9.65 -19.32 -15.84
N PHE A 212 9.34 -18.03 -15.87
CA PHE A 212 7.97 -17.53 -15.75
C PHE A 212 7.05 -18.14 -16.82
N GLU A 213 7.53 -18.23 -18.06
CA GLU A 213 6.78 -18.85 -19.16
C GLU A 213 6.48 -20.32 -18.90
N GLU A 214 7.47 -21.10 -18.49
CA GLU A 214 7.26 -22.52 -18.21
C GLU A 214 6.31 -22.73 -17.02
N VAL A 215 6.46 -21.94 -15.94
CA VAL A 215 5.57 -22.03 -14.78
C VAL A 215 4.15 -21.61 -15.15
N PHE A 216 3.98 -20.57 -15.98
CA PHE A 216 2.67 -20.17 -16.47
C PHE A 216 1.96 -21.33 -17.20
N TRP A 217 2.66 -21.98 -18.13
CA TRP A 217 2.09 -23.11 -18.88
C TRP A 217 1.87 -24.34 -18.01
N LEU A 218 2.70 -24.56 -17.00
CA LEU A 218 2.49 -25.63 -16.03
C LEU A 218 1.20 -25.39 -15.23
N VAL A 219 0.99 -24.16 -14.76
CA VAL A 219 -0.25 -23.77 -14.07
C VAL A 219 -1.46 -23.93 -15.00
N PHE A 220 -1.34 -23.51 -16.26
CA PHE A 220 -2.41 -23.72 -17.26
C PHE A 220 -2.76 -25.22 -17.41
N CYS A 221 -1.74 -26.07 -17.60
CA CYS A 221 -1.95 -27.51 -17.73
C CYS A 221 -2.59 -28.11 -16.48
N HIS A 222 -2.12 -27.70 -15.30
CA HIS A 222 -2.59 -28.21 -14.02
C HIS A 222 -4.08 -27.91 -13.76
N PHE A 223 -4.51 -26.68 -14.03
CA PHE A 223 -5.87 -26.24 -13.67
C PHE A 223 -6.90 -26.37 -14.80
N TYR A 224 -6.49 -26.27 -16.07
CA TYR A 224 -7.43 -26.16 -17.20
C TYR A 224 -7.34 -27.30 -18.21
N GLN A 225 -6.22 -28.03 -18.28
CA GLN A 225 -6.04 -29.10 -19.25
C GLN A 225 -6.14 -30.48 -18.59
N LYS A 226 -7.22 -31.20 -18.88
CA LYS A 226 -7.40 -32.59 -18.45
C LYS A 226 -6.35 -33.50 -19.10
N GLU A 227 -5.97 -34.56 -18.40
CA GLU A 227 -5.04 -35.60 -18.88
C GLU A 227 -3.66 -35.07 -19.33
N SER A 228 -3.24 -33.93 -18.79
CA SER A 228 -1.99 -33.25 -19.18
C SER A 228 -0.74 -33.71 -18.43
N LEU A 229 -0.73 -34.93 -17.86
CA LEU A 229 0.34 -35.37 -16.97
C LEU A 229 1.71 -35.41 -17.65
N ALA A 230 1.77 -35.79 -18.94
CA ALA A 230 3.00 -35.81 -19.71
C ALA A 230 3.55 -34.39 -19.93
N GLN A 231 2.68 -33.46 -20.30
CA GLN A 231 2.98 -32.03 -20.45
C GLN A 231 3.47 -31.44 -19.14
N GLN A 232 2.78 -31.72 -18.03
CA GLN A 232 3.15 -31.24 -16.70
C GLN A 232 4.53 -31.75 -16.27
N LYS A 233 4.85 -33.02 -16.56
CA LYS A 233 6.18 -33.59 -16.29
C LYS A 233 7.27 -32.91 -17.11
N ALA A 234 7.08 -32.79 -18.42
CA ALA A 234 8.05 -32.12 -19.30
C ALA A 234 8.30 -30.66 -18.87
N LEU A 235 7.24 -29.93 -18.51
CA LEU A 235 7.34 -28.57 -17.98
C LEU A 235 8.07 -28.53 -16.63
N ALA A 236 7.79 -29.48 -15.73
CA ALA A 236 8.47 -29.56 -14.43
C ALA A 236 9.98 -29.84 -14.59
N ASP A 237 10.38 -30.67 -15.56
CA ASP A 237 11.79 -30.93 -15.87
C ASP A 237 12.48 -29.68 -16.42
N GLU A 238 11.82 -28.96 -17.35
CA GLU A 238 12.30 -27.69 -17.89
C GLU A 238 12.41 -26.59 -16.82
N ILE A 239 11.43 -26.49 -15.92
CA ILE A 239 11.44 -25.58 -14.78
C ILE A 239 12.62 -25.92 -13.87
N SER A 240 12.83 -27.20 -13.56
CA SER A 240 13.93 -27.65 -12.70
C SER A 240 15.29 -27.29 -13.30
N ALA A 241 15.49 -27.54 -14.60
CA ALA A 241 16.72 -27.20 -15.30
C ALA A 241 17.00 -25.68 -15.31
N LYS A 242 15.97 -24.86 -15.55
CA LYS A 242 16.07 -23.39 -15.52
C LYS A 242 16.27 -22.85 -14.10
N TYR A 243 15.61 -23.44 -13.11
CA TYR A 243 15.71 -23.05 -11.70
C TYR A 243 17.13 -23.29 -11.17
N ILE A 244 17.75 -24.43 -11.48
CA ILE A 244 19.15 -24.71 -11.10
C ILE A 244 20.10 -23.68 -11.71
N LYS A 245 19.93 -23.34 -13.00
CA LYS A 245 20.73 -22.30 -13.67
C LYS A 245 20.57 -20.94 -12.97
N MET A 246 19.36 -20.60 -12.55
CA MET A 246 19.08 -19.37 -11.84
C MET A 246 19.73 -19.33 -10.45
N VAL A 247 19.64 -20.43 -9.68
CA VAL A 247 20.35 -20.57 -8.39
C VAL A 247 21.86 -20.43 -8.59
N ALA A 248 22.43 -21.08 -9.60
CA ALA A 248 23.87 -20.99 -9.88
C ALA A 248 24.32 -19.59 -10.34
N ALA A 249 23.45 -18.85 -11.05
CA ALA A 249 23.73 -17.51 -11.52
C ALA A 249 23.63 -16.43 -10.41
N LEU A 250 22.84 -16.69 -9.35
CA LEU A 250 22.69 -15.78 -8.22
C LEU A 250 23.95 -15.78 -7.35
N ARG A 251 24.84 -14.81 -7.57
CA ARG A 251 25.96 -14.51 -6.68
C ARG A 251 25.50 -13.52 -5.61
N GLY A 252 25.29 -13.97 -4.38
CA GLY A 252 24.94 -13.12 -3.23
C GLY A 252 23.72 -13.62 -2.45
N THR A 253 22.89 -12.70 -1.98
CA THR A 253 21.74 -13.01 -1.11
C THR A 253 20.65 -13.76 -1.87
N MET A 254 20.47 -15.03 -1.54
CA MET A 254 19.45 -15.91 -2.11
C MET A 254 18.02 -15.57 -1.65
N ASP A 255 17.87 -14.65 -0.70
CA ASP A 255 16.57 -14.24 -0.15
C ASP A 255 15.60 -13.76 -1.25
N TYR A 256 16.10 -13.13 -2.31
CA TYR A 256 15.24 -12.73 -3.42
C TYR A 256 14.53 -13.93 -4.04
N LEU A 257 15.27 -15.01 -4.28
CA LEU A 257 14.80 -16.23 -4.94
C LEU A 257 13.86 -17.03 -4.03
N PHE A 258 14.18 -17.17 -2.74
CA PHE A 258 13.38 -18.02 -1.85
C PHE A 258 12.25 -17.25 -1.13
N ARG A 259 12.39 -15.94 -0.93
CA ARG A 259 11.43 -15.18 -0.11
C ARG A 259 10.43 -14.39 -0.93
N ILE A 260 10.86 -13.78 -2.03
CA ILE A 260 10.05 -12.80 -2.77
C ILE A 260 9.61 -13.36 -4.12
N TYR A 261 10.53 -14.02 -4.83
CA TYR A 261 10.33 -14.47 -6.20
C TYR A 261 9.13 -15.39 -6.41
N PRO A 262 8.84 -16.40 -5.56
CA PRO A 262 7.70 -17.30 -5.80
C PRO A 262 6.37 -16.56 -5.79
N TYR A 263 6.22 -15.60 -4.87
CA TYR A 263 5.03 -14.73 -4.78
C TYR A 263 4.93 -13.77 -5.97
N ALA A 264 6.06 -13.27 -6.46
CA ALA A 264 6.08 -12.45 -7.67
C ALA A 264 5.62 -13.26 -8.90
N ILE A 265 6.17 -14.47 -9.10
CA ILE A 265 5.77 -15.32 -10.21
C ILE A 265 4.29 -15.70 -10.11
N ALA A 266 3.79 -16.03 -8.91
CA ALA A 266 2.37 -16.30 -8.71
C ALA A 266 1.46 -15.11 -9.09
N SER A 267 1.77 -13.90 -8.62
CA SER A 267 1.04 -12.67 -8.99
C SER A 267 1.10 -12.38 -10.50
N GLY A 268 2.25 -12.61 -11.11
CA GLY A 268 2.44 -12.43 -12.54
C GLY A 268 1.63 -13.43 -13.38
N ILE A 269 1.55 -14.70 -12.97
CA ILE A 269 0.75 -15.73 -13.63
C ILE A 269 -0.73 -15.41 -13.53
N CYS A 270 -1.15 -15.02 -12.33
CA CYS A 270 -2.47 -14.48 -12.03
C CYS A 270 -2.84 -13.32 -12.98
N SER A 271 -1.93 -12.36 -13.18
CA SER A 271 -2.09 -11.29 -14.17
C SER A 271 -2.11 -11.85 -15.60
N GLY A 272 -1.25 -12.82 -15.91
CA GLY A 272 -1.18 -13.51 -17.19
C GLY A 272 -2.52 -14.09 -17.60
N PHE A 273 -3.22 -14.82 -16.72
CA PHE A 273 -4.55 -15.34 -17.03
C PHE A 273 -5.57 -14.23 -17.29
N TYR A 274 -5.54 -13.17 -16.48
CA TYR A 274 -6.45 -12.03 -16.64
C TYR A 274 -6.32 -11.31 -17.99
N TYR A 275 -5.08 -11.17 -18.48
CA TYR A 275 -4.77 -10.45 -19.71
C TYR A 275 -4.72 -11.34 -20.95
N LEU A 276 -4.30 -12.60 -20.83
CA LEU A 276 -4.20 -13.52 -21.96
C LEU A 276 -5.51 -14.22 -22.27
N PHE A 277 -6.38 -14.42 -21.28
CA PHE A 277 -7.67 -15.12 -21.43
C PHE A 277 -8.83 -14.24 -20.93
N PRO A 278 -9.08 -13.09 -21.58
CA PRO A 278 -10.12 -12.14 -21.17
C PRO A 278 -11.53 -12.75 -21.10
N GLY A 279 -11.85 -13.73 -21.96
CA GLY A 279 -13.13 -14.43 -21.92
C GLY A 279 -13.33 -15.32 -20.69
N SER A 280 -12.26 -15.68 -19.98
CA SER A 280 -12.28 -16.54 -18.80
C SER A 280 -12.07 -15.78 -17.48
N ARG A 281 -12.20 -14.44 -17.47
CA ARG A 281 -12.02 -13.61 -16.26
C ARG A 281 -12.96 -13.97 -15.12
N HIS A 282 -14.14 -14.51 -15.41
CA HIS A 282 -15.09 -14.97 -14.39
C HIS A 282 -14.55 -16.15 -13.56
N LEU A 283 -13.62 -16.94 -14.11
CA LEU A 283 -12.92 -18.02 -13.39
C LEU A 283 -11.82 -17.50 -12.46
N TYR A 284 -11.42 -16.24 -12.61
CA TYR A 284 -10.31 -15.64 -11.87
C TYR A 284 -10.76 -15.10 -10.50
N THR A 285 -11.36 -15.99 -9.72
CA THR A 285 -11.87 -15.71 -8.36
C THR A 285 -10.73 -15.56 -7.35
N PRO A 286 -10.96 -14.90 -6.20
CA PRO A 286 -9.99 -14.86 -5.11
C PRO A 286 -9.53 -16.25 -4.66
N GLU A 287 -10.42 -17.24 -4.70
CA GLU A 287 -10.15 -18.64 -4.37
C GLU A 287 -9.15 -19.24 -5.38
N PHE A 288 -9.43 -19.11 -6.67
CA PHE A 288 -8.51 -19.58 -7.72
C PHE A 288 -7.13 -18.91 -7.62
N LYS A 289 -7.07 -17.60 -7.34
CA LYS A 289 -5.79 -16.91 -7.09
C LYS A 289 -5.03 -17.56 -5.95
N ASN A 290 -5.70 -17.88 -4.84
CA ASN A 290 -5.05 -18.52 -3.71
C ASN A 290 -4.49 -19.90 -4.06
N ASP A 291 -5.21 -20.68 -4.88
CA ASP A 291 -4.74 -21.99 -5.35
C ASP A 291 -3.52 -21.86 -6.27
N VAL A 292 -3.52 -20.88 -7.19
CA VAL A 292 -2.35 -20.57 -8.02
C VAL A 292 -1.14 -20.18 -7.16
N TYR A 293 -1.33 -19.30 -6.19
CA TYR A 293 -0.26 -18.90 -5.28
C TYR A 293 0.28 -20.10 -4.48
N LEU A 294 -0.61 -20.95 -3.97
CA LEU A 294 -0.22 -22.15 -3.23
C LEU A 294 0.60 -23.08 -4.11
N PHE A 295 0.12 -23.38 -5.31
CA PHE A 295 0.79 -24.26 -6.27
C PHE A 295 2.17 -23.74 -6.68
N VAL A 296 2.26 -22.47 -7.11
CA VAL A 296 3.51 -21.86 -7.56
C VAL A 296 4.53 -21.74 -6.43
N CYS A 297 4.10 -21.34 -5.23
CA CYS A 297 5.00 -21.26 -4.08
C CYS A 297 5.53 -22.64 -3.67
N GLN A 298 4.68 -23.68 -3.67
CA GLN A 298 5.13 -25.04 -3.37
C GLN A 298 6.12 -25.55 -4.41
N LEU A 299 5.84 -25.31 -5.69
CA LEU A 299 6.70 -25.69 -6.81
C LEU A 299 8.10 -25.06 -6.69
N LEU A 300 8.17 -23.73 -6.50
CA LEU A 300 9.44 -23.01 -6.53
C LEU A 300 10.22 -23.09 -5.21
N LEU A 301 9.54 -23.28 -4.08
CA LEU A 301 10.21 -23.48 -2.79
C LEU A 301 10.60 -24.94 -2.53
N GLY A 302 9.94 -25.89 -3.19
CA GLY A 302 10.10 -27.31 -2.91
C GLY A 302 9.57 -27.74 -1.54
N LEU A 303 8.66 -26.95 -0.95
CA LEU A 303 8.12 -27.17 0.40
C LEU A 303 6.60 -27.10 0.38
N LYS A 304 5.95 -27.98 1.15
CA LYS A 304 4.50 -27.92 1.34
C LYS A 304 4.15 -26.70 2.19
N MET A 305 3.37 -25.79 1.60
CA MET A 305 2.95 -24.54 2.24
C MET A 305 1.51 -24.67 2.77
N THR A 306 1.22 -23.96 3.86
CA THR A 306 -0.18 -23.81 4.31
C THR A 306 -0.82 -22.59 3.63
N PRO A 307 -2.13 -22.62 3.36
CA PRO A 307 -2.83 -21.46 2.80
C PRO A 307 -2.66 -20.20 3.65
N ALA A 308 -2.64 -20.33 4.98
CA ALA A 308 -2.47 -19.21 5.90
C ALA A 308 -1.12 -18.50 5.73
N SER A 309 -0.03 -19.27 5.58
CA SER A 309 1.31 -18.71 5.35
C SER A 309 1.37 -17.95 4.03
N VAL A 310 0.82 -18.54 2.95
CA VAL A 310 0.81 -17.92 1.62
C VAL A 310 -0.01 -16.63 1.63
N GLN A 311 -1.17 -16.62 2.27
CA GLN A 311 -2.00 -15.41 2.39
C GLN A 311 -1.33 -14.31 3.21
N SER A 312 -0.63 -14.66 4.29
CA SER A 312 0.13 -13.70 5.10
C SER A 312 1.20 -13.00 4.25
N MET A 313 1.99 -13.78 3.50
CA MET A 313 3.02 -13.24 2.62
C MET A 313 2.44 -12.47 1.42
N ARG A 314 1.31 -12.92 0.86
CA ARG A 314 0.58 -12.20 -0.19
C ARG A 314 0.11 -10.83 0.30
N ARG A 315 -0.43 -10.72 1.52
CA ARG A 315 -0.79 -9.42 2.13
C ARG A 315 0.42 -8.50 2.30
N GLN A 316 1.57 -9.07 2.64
CA GLN A 316 2.80 -8.30 2.81
C GLN A 316 3.32 -7.75 1.48
N TYR A 317 3.35 -8.57 0.43
CA TYR A 317 3.96 -8.20 -0.86
C TYR A 317 2.97 -7.54 -1.83
N PHE A 318 1.69 -7.86 -1.76
CA PHE A 318 0.63 -7.40 -2.65
C PHE A 318 -0.61 -6.94 -1.87
N PRO A 319 -0.49 -5.89 -1.02
CA PRO A 319 -1.62 -5.39 -0.22
C PRO A 319 -2.79 -4.92 -1.09
N GLU A 320 -2.51 -4.37 -2.27
CA GLU A 320 -3.54 -3.89 -3.21
C GLU A 320 -4.40 -5.04 -3.77
N GLU A 321 -3.80 -6.20 -4.09
CA GLU A 321 -4.56 -7.36 -4.59
C GLU A 321 -5.55 -7.87 -3.56
N VAL A 322 -5.20 -7.78 -2.28
CA VAL A 322 -6.07 -8.22 -1.18
C VAL A 322 -7.27 -7.28 -1.07
N VAL A 323 -7.05 -5.97 -1.22
CA VAL A 323 -8.13 -4.98 -1.26
C VAL A 323 -9.05 -5.21 -2.47
N ASP A 324 -8.47 -5.50 -3.63
CA ASP A 324 -9.24 -5.82 -4.85
C ASP A 324 -10.11 -7.07 -4.62
N ASP A 325 -9.58 -8.12 -3.98
CA ASP A 325 -10.29 -9.35 -3.67
C ASP A 325 -11.44 -9.12 -2.67
N PHE A 326 -11.26 -8.25 -1.66
CA PHE A 326 -12.34 -7.83 -0.76
C PHE A 326 -13.41 -7.00 -1.47
N GLY A 327 -13.02 -6.09 -2.36
CA GLY A 327 -13.95 -5.31 -3.18
C GLY A 327 -14.78 -6.19 -4.14
N ALA A 328 -14.17 -7.24 -4.69
CA ALA A 328 -14.86 -8.23 -5.53
C ALA A 328 -15.89 -9.05 -4.74
N ARG A 329 -15.64 -9.37 -3.47
CA ARG A 329 -16.60 -10.06 -2.59
C ARG A 329 -17.79 -9.20 -2.15
N ILE A 330 -17.66 -7.86 -2.18
CA ILE A 330 -18.69 -6.92 -1.73
C ILE A 330 -19.60 -6.47 -2.89
N LYS A 331 -19.15 -6.54 -4.15
CA LYS A 331 -20.03 -6.33 -5.30
C LYS A 331 -21.04 -7.49 -5.36
N PRO A 332 -22.34 -7.27 -5.06
CA PRO A 332 -23.33 -8.29 -5.33
C PRO A 332 -23.41 -8.44 -6.85
N GLU A 333 -23.49 -9.68 -7.32
CA GLU A 333 -23.94 -9.94 -8.68
C GLU A 333 -25.34 -9.33 -8.85
N VAL A 334 -25.41 -8.17 -9.49
CA VAL A 334 -26.67 -7.68 -10.03
C VAL A 334 -26.89 -8.45 -11.32
N GLY A 335 -27.35 -9.70 -11.19
CA GLY A 335 -27.97 -10.42 -12.29
C GLY A 335 -29.27 -9.72 -12.66
N PRO A 336 -29.63 -9.63 -13.95
CA PRO A 336 -30.92 -9.12 -14.34
C PRO A 336 -32.00 -10.07 -13.80
N LEU A 337 -32.87 -9.56 -12.93
CA LEU A 337 -34.09 -10.22 -12.52
C LEU A 337 -34.90 -10.56 -13.77
N GLY A 338 -34.86 -11.83 -14.17
CA GLY A 338 -35.80 -12.38 -15.13
C GLY A 338 -37.20 -12.22 -14.57
N MET A 339 -38.00 -11.38 -15.24
CA MET A 339 -39.45 -11.41 -15.12
C MET A 339 -39.92 -12.83 -15.44
N VAL A 340 -40.39 -13.52 -14.41
CA VAL A 340 -41.34 -14.62 -14.55
C VAL A 340 -42.67 -13.99 -14.94
N ASP A 341 -42.95 -13.96 -16.25
CA ASP A 341 -44.31 -13.77 -16.73
C ASP A 341 -45.10 -15.06 -16.45
N LEU A 342 -46.10 -14.92 -15.58
CA LEU A 342 -47.22 -15.85 -15.48
C LEU A 342 -48.03 -15.77 -16.78
N ALA A 343 -48.16 -16.90 -17.48
CA ALA A 343 -49.31 -17.23 -18.30
C ALA A 343 -49.50 -18.76 -18.30
#